data_AF-A0A7W8V044-F1
#
_entry.id   AF-A0A7W8V044-F1
#
_cell.length_a   1.000
_cell.length_b   1.000
_cell.length_c   1.000
_cell.angle_alpha   90.00
_cell.angle_beta   90.00
_cell.angle_gamma   90.00
#
_symmetry.space_group_name_H-M   'P 1'
#
loop_
_entity.id
_entity.type
_entity.pdbx_description
1 polymer ?
#
loop_
_entity_poly.entity_id
_entity_poly.type
_entity_poly.pdbx_seq_one_letter_code
_entity_poly.pdbx_strand_id
1 'polypeptide(L)' 'MRHKATARAAIVGEAGELEHAAAILHPELGAPLRAAAEKGAAPVPSAKKIGTLGTAIDVPLAHKDALRLLPGLFRW' A
#
# COMPACT_ATOMS: atom_id res chain seq x y z
N MET A 1 -0.45 -15.73 -15.49
CA MET A 1 -1.04 -14.53 -14.85
C MET A 1 -1.61 -14.91 -13.49
N ARG A 2 -0.88 -14.71 -12.38
CA ARG A 2 -1.38 -15.13 -11.04
C ARG A 2 -1.93 -13.98 -10.19
N HIS A 3 -1.43 -12.76 -10.33
CA HIS A 3 -1.84 -11.62 -9.49
C HIS A 3 -2.40 -10.47 -10.35
N LYS A 4 -3.61 -10.01 -10.03
CA LYS A 4 -4.35 -8.96 -10.76
C LYS A 4 -4.54 -7.67 -9.95
N ALA A 5 -4.58 -7.75 -8.63
CA ALA A 5 -4.79 -6.60 -7.75
C ALA A 5 -3.73 -6.57 -6.65
N THR A 6 -3.35 -5.36 -6.23
CA THR A 6 -2.40 -5.13 -5.14
C THR A 6 -2.96 -4.09 -4.17
N ALA A 7 -2.60 -4.24 -2.89
CA ALA A 7 -2.97 -3.34 -1.81
C ALA A 7 -2.04 -3.52 -0.62
N ARG A 8 -2.00 -2.52 0.27
CA ARG A 8 -1.33 -2.61 1.56
C ARG A 8 -2.19 -1.97 2.64
N ALA A 9 -2.15 -2.46 3.86
CA ALA A 9 -2.85 -1.86 4.98
C ALA A 9 -2.05 -2.05 6.26
N ALA A 10 -2.12 -1.09 7.18
CA ALA A 10 -1.45 -1.20 8.48
C ALA A 10 -2.34 -0.66 9.60
N ILE A 11 -2.36 -1.39 10.71
CA ILE A 11 -2.98 -0.95 11.97
C ILE A 11 -1.86 -0.75 12.98
N VAL A 12 -1.83 0.43 13.62
CA VAL A 12 -0.94 0.72 14.74
C VAL A 12 -1.72 0.63 16.04
N GLY A 13 -1.10 0.10 17.09
CA GLY A 13 -1.70 0.07 18.42
C GLY A 13 -1.97 1.48 18.95
N GLU A 14 -2.88 1.59 19.92
CA GLU A 14 -3.37 2.88 20.45
C GLU A 14 -2.27 3.77 21.08
N ALA A 15 -1.17 3.18 21.55
CA ALA A 15 -0.03 3.91 22.08
C ALA A 15 1.01 4.34 21.01
N GLY A 16 0.73 4.08 19.73
CA GLY A 16 1.60 4.46 18.62
C GLY A 16 0.96 5.53 17.72
N GLU A 17 1.73 5.96 16.72
CA GLU A 17 1.35 7.06 15.82
C GLU A 17 1.07 6.56 14.40
N LEU A 18 0.30 7.35 13.62
CA LEU A 18 0.00 7.02 12.21
C LEU A 18 1.28 6.96 11.34
N GLU A 19 2.33 7.62 11.77
CA GLU A 19 3.65 7.70 11.15
C GLU A 19 4.37 6.34 11.22
N HIS A 20 4.11 5.53 12.26
CA HIS A 20 4.64 4.16 12.33
C HIS A 20 4.04 3.29 11.21
N ALA A 21 2.74 3.41 10.95
CA ALA A 21 2.12 2.77 9.80
C ALA A 21 2.60 3.39 8.48
N ALA A 22 2.78 4.70 8.42
CA ALA A 22 3.27 5.38 7.22
C ALA A 22 4.68 4.89 6.82
N ALA A 23 5.55 4.66 7.79
CA ALA A 23 6.89 4.13 7.56
C ALA A 23 6.86 2.75 6.88
N ILE A 24 5.97 1.84 7.31
CA ILE A 24 5.81 0.52 6.69
C ILE A 24 5.10 0.58 5.34
N LEU A 25 4.18 1.54 5.17
CA LEU A 25 3.43 1.73 3.92
C LEU A 25 4.19 2.58 2.89
N HIS A 26 5.43 2.97 3.18
CA HIS A 26 6.23 3.84 2.33
C HIS A 26 6.29 3.32 0.88
N PRO A 27 6.27 4.20 -0.15
CA PRO A 27 6.31 3.79 -1.55
C PRO A 27 7.52 2.93 -1.92
N GLU A 28 8.68 3.14 -1.28
CA GLU A 28 9.87 2.31 -1.47
C GLU A 28 9.63 0.86 -1.06
N LEU A 29 8.97 0.63 0.09
CA LEU A 29 8.58 -0.70 0.53
C LEU A 29 7.45 -1.30 -0.34
N GLY A 30 6.81 -0.48 -1.18
CA GLY A 30 5.85 -0.94 -2.20
C GLY A 30 6.50 -1.37 -3.50
N ALA A 31 7.77 -1.03 -3.76
CA ALA A 31 8.47 -1.43 -4.97
C ALA A 31 8.74 -2.95 -5.03
N PRO A 32 9.19 -3.63 -3.95
CA PRO A 32 9.32 -5.08 -3.94
C PRO A 32 7.99 -5.80 -4.22
N LEU A 33 6.88 -5.31 -3.65
CA LEU A 33 5.54 -5.85 -3.89
C LEU A 33 5.12 -5.72 -5.36
N ARG A 34 5.41 -4.58 -6.00
CA ARG A 34 5.14 -4.38 -7.43
C ARG A 34 6.01 -5.26 -8.33
N ALA A 35 7.28 -5.43 -7.98
CA ALA A 35 8.18 -6.33 -8.70
C ALA A 35 7.69 -7.78 -8.66
N ALA A 36 7.24 -8.25 -7.48
CA ALA A 36 6.66 -9.58 -7.31
C ALA A 36 5.34 -9.78 -8.09
N ALA A 37 4.62 -8.69 -8.41
CA ALA A 37 3.40 -8.76 -9.21
C ALA A 37 3.67 -8.90 -10.74
N GLU A 38 4.94 -9.05 -11.15
CA GLU A 38 5.48 -9.33 -12.50
C GLU A 38 5.22 -8.26 -13.58
N LYS A 39 4.10 -7.55 -13.51
CA LYS A 39 3.71 -6.38 -14.32
C LYS A 39 2.71 -5.56 -13.51
N GLY A 40 3.01 -4.30 -13.21
CA GLY A 40 2.14 -3.43 -12.43
C GLY A 40 2.80 -2.09 -12.16
N ALA A 41 2.69 -1.16 -13.10
CA ALA A 41 3.22 0.19 -12.96
C ALA A 41 2.38 1.05 -12.00
N ALA A 42 1.15 0.62 -11.69
CA ALA A 42 0.26 1.37 -10.83
C ALA A 42 0.83 1.49 -9.40
N PRO A 43 0.70 2.67 -8.77
CA PRO A 43 0.93 2.82 -7.33
C PRO A 43 0.08 1.81 -6.56
N VAL A 44 0.69 1.22 -5.52
CA VAL A 44 -0.05 0.33 -4.63
C VAL A 44 -0.82 1.17 -3.62
N PRO A 45 -2.16 1.19 -3.68
CA PRO A 45 -2.98 1.93 -2.72
C PRO A 45 -2.76 1.38 -1.30
N SER A 46 -2.94 2.26 -0.31
CA SER A 46 -2.81 1.87 1.08
C SER A 46 -3.80 2.58 2.00
N ALA A 47 -4.11 1.90 3.11
CA ALA A 47 -4.88 2.43 4.22
C ALA A 47 -4.08 2.27 5.53
N LYS A 48 -4.21 3.25 6.42
CA LYS A 48 -3.62 3.22 7.76
C LYS A 48 -4.64 3.58 8.82
N LYS A 49 -4.56 2.94 9.98
CA LYS A 49 -5.51 3.14 11.09
C LYS A 49 -4.80 2.96 12.44
N ILE A 50 -5.28 3.67 13.47
CA ILE A 50 -4.98 3.37 14.87
C ILE A 50 -6.09 2.48 15.41
N GLY A 51 -5.76 1.42 16.15
CA GLY A 51 -6.75 0.56 16.77
C GLY A 51 -6.21 -0.51 17.72
N THR A 52 -7.13 -1.16 18.43
CA THR A 52 -6.87 -2.28 19.34
C THR A 52 -6.86 -3.63 18.61
N LEU A 53 -6.58 -4.69 19.37
CA LEU A 53 -6.75 -6.07 18.91
C LEU A 53 -8.19 -6.30 18.41
N GLY A 54 -8.29 -6.89 17.21
CA GLY A 54 -9.59 -7.12 16.56
C GLY A 54 -10.11 -5.94 15.73
N THR A 55 -9.39 -4.81 15.67
CA THR A 55 -9.78 -3.68 14.80
C THR A 55 -9.82 -4.12 13.33
N ALA A 56 -10.97 -3.91 12.68
CA ALA A 56 -11.11 -4.09 11.24
C ALA A 56 -10.51 -2.91 10.46
N ILE A 57 -9.92 -3.22 9.30
CA ILE A 57 -9.42 -2.25 8.33
C ILE A 57 -9.82 -2.67 6.92
N ASP A 58 -10.29 -1.69 6.13
CA ASP A 58 -10.53 -1.89 4.71
C ASP A 58 -9.21 -1.91 3.95
N VAL A 59 -9.02 -2.94 3.13
CA VAL A 59 -7.84 -3.10 2.29
C VAL A 59 -8.16 -2.62 0.87
N PRO A 60 -7.68 -1.45 0.45
CA PRO A 60 -8.12 -0.85 -0.82
C PRO A 60 -7.46 -1.57 -1.99
N LEU A 61 -8.17 -2.50 -2.65
CA LEU A 61 -7.67 -3.22 -3.82
C LEU A 61 -7.67 -2.33 -5.06
N ALA A 62 -6.57 -2.30 -5.79
CA ALA A 62 -6.51 -1.72 -7.13
C ALA A 62 -5.95 -2.72 -8.14
N HIS A 63 -6.47 -2.69 -9.37
CA HIS A 63 -5.90 -3.48 -10.46
C HIS A 63 -4.50 -2.96 -10.79
N LYS A 64 -3.52 -3.86 -10.84
CA LYS A 64 -2.10 -3.52 -10.93
C LYS A 64 -1.72 -2.76 -12.22
N ASP A 65 -2.55 -2.88 -13.26
CA ASP A 65 -2.34 -2.27 -14.58
C ASP A 65 -3.28 -1.08 -14.85
N ALA A 66 -4.17 -0.71 -13.91
CA ALA A 66 -5.26 0.25 -14.17
C ALA A 66 -4.90 1.73 -13.96
N LEU A 67 -3.76 2.04 -13.36
CA LEU A 67 -3.37 3.43 -13.09
C LEU A 67 -2.10 3.82 -13.83
N ARG A 68 -2.24 4.66 -14.85
CA ARG A 68 -1.13 5.37 -15.51
C ARG A 68 -1.06 6.78 -14.93
N LEU A 69 -0.22 6.99 -13.91
CA LEU A 69 0.08 8.33 -13.44
C LEU A 69 0.95 9.09 -14.45
N LEU A 70 0.90 10.41 -14.39
CA LEU A 70 1.83 11.28 -15.11
C LEU A 70 3.29 10.96 -14.69
N PRO A 71 4.24 10.96 -15.63
CA PRO A 71 5.65 10.78 -15.31
C PRO A 71 6.11 11.79 -14.25
N GLY A 72 6.78 11.33 -13.20
CA GLY A 72 7.41 12.21 -12.19
C GLY A 72 6.60 12.51 -10.92
N LEU A 73 5.37 11.99 -10.78
CA LEU A 73 4.51 12.26 -9.61
C LEU A 73 4.99 11.60 -8.30
N PHE A 74 5.93 10.66 -8.39
CA PHE A 74 6.58 10.01 -7.24
C PHE A 74 8.09 10.05 -7.44
N ARG A 75 8.69 11.20 -7.11
CA ARG A 75 10.14 11.37 -6.93
C ARG A 75 10.38 11.70 -5.45
N TRP A 76 10.55 10.66 -4.65
CA TRP A 76 11.03 10.68 -3.28
C TRP A 76 11.95 9.48 -3.12
#